data_AF-A0A1G7HRG5-F1
#
_entry.id   AF-A0A1G7HRG5-F1
#
_cell.length_a   1.000
_cell.length_b   1.000
_cell.length_c   1.000
_cell.angle_alpha   90.00
_cell.angle_beta   90.00
_cell.angle_gamma   90.00
#
_symmetry.space_group_name_H-M   'P 1'
#
loop_
_entity.id
_entity.type
_entity.pdbx_description
1 polymer ?
#
loop_
_entity_poly.entity_id
_entity_poly.type
_entity_poly.pdbx_seq_one_letter_code
_entity_poly.pdbx_strand_id
1 'polypeptide(L)'
;MKDILTFAVLLIFIVMSPGIDFALITKRTLTGGKRDGIKIALGITSGVLIHTTAAALGLSLILMKSALAFEVIRYAGAIYLIYMGALSFIKRGKQTTKDDHDLNIVNTKKSAFFKDLFQIP
;
A
#
# COMPACT_ATOMS: atom_id res chain seq x y z
N MET A 1 25.78 -24.59 3.43
CA MET A 1 24.53 -25.13 2.84
C MET A 1 23.32 -24.96 3.77
N LYS A 2 23.44 -25.18 5.08
CA LYS A 2 22.35 -24.95 6.05
C LYS A 2 21.84 -23.49 6.06
N ASP A 3 22.73 -22.52 5.89
CA ASP A 3 22.36 -21.09 5.87
C ASP A 3 21.52 -20.71 4.65
N ILE A 4 21.81 -21.31 3.49
CA ILE A 4 21.01 -21.13 2.25
C ILE A 4 19.59 -21.65 2.46
N LEU A 5 19.44 -22.78 3.17
CA LEU A 5 18.14 -23.40 3.43
C LEU A 5 17.32 -22.55 4.41
N THR A 6 17.94 -22.08 5.51
CA THR A 6 17.29 -21.17 6.47
C THR A 6 16.88 -19.86 5.81
N PHE A 7 17.74 -19.29 4.97
CA PHE A 7 17.43 -18.07 4.22
C PHE A 7 16.29 -18.28 3.23
N ALA A 8 16.28 -19.39 2.48
CA ALA A 8 15.20 -19.73 1.58
C ALA A 8 13.86 -19.88 2.31
N VAL A 9 13.84 -20.55 3.46
CA VAL A 9 12.63 -20.68 4.30
C VAL A 9 12.14 -19.32 4.76
N LEU A 10 13.04 -18.45 5.25
CA LEU A 10 12.68 -17.09 5.67
C LEU A 10 12.06 -16.28 4.52
N LEU A 11 12.64 -16.36 3.32
CA LEU A 11 12.14 -15.69 2.13
C LEU A 11 10.76 -16.19 1.71
N ILE A 12 10.47 -17.49 1.86
CA ILE A 12 9.14 -18.05 1.56
C ILE A 12 8.09 -17.44 2.49
N PHE A 13 8.38 -17.32 3.79
CA PHE A 13 7.45 -16.66 4.74
C PHE A 13 7.22 -15.19 4.40
N ILE A 14 8.26 -14.48 3.95
CA ILE A 14 8.18 -13.08 3.52
C ILE A 14 7.35 -12.92 2.24
N VAL A 15 7.56 -13.77 1.23
CA VAL A 15 6.82 -13.76 -0.03
C VAL A 15 5.37 -14.18 0.17
N MET A 16 5.10 -15.11 1.10
CA MET A 16 3.75 -15.52 1.48
C MET A 16 2.96 -14.46 2.24
N SER A 17 3.54 -13.30 2.55
CA SER A 17 2.80 -12.13 3.03
C SER A 17 2.53 -11.15 1.88
N PRO A 18 1.73 -11.50 0.85
CA PRO A 18 1.30 -10.52 -0.14
C PRO A 18 0.55 -9.43 0.63
N GLY A 19 1.17 -8.25 0.70
CA GLY A 19 0.65 -7.13 1.45
C GLY A 19 -0.66 -6.62 0.87
N ILE A 20 -1.23 -5.60 1.53
CA ILE A 20 -2.47 -4.96 1.10
C ILE A 20 -2.38 -4.39 -0.34
N ASP A 21 -1.21 -3.88 -0.73
CA ASP A 21 -0.98 -3.30 -2.05
C ASP A 21 -1.03 -4.36 -3.16
N PHE A 22 -0.39 -5.53 -2.93
CA PHE A 22 -0.40 -6.62 -3.90
C PHE A 22 -1.79 -7.21 -4.05
N ALA A 23 -2.49 -7.44 -2.94
CA ALA A 23 -3.86 -7.92 -2.94
C ALA A 23 -4.79 -6.98 -3.72
N LEU A 24 -4.66 -5.66 -3.52
CA LEU A 24 -5.45 -4.64 -4.22
C LEU A 24 -5.18 -4.63 -5.73
N ILE A 25 -3.90 -4.65 -6.13
CA ILE A 25 -3.50 -4.69 -7.55
C ILE A 25 -4.01 -5.98 -8.20
N THR A 26 -3.86 -7.14 -7.55
CA THR A 26 -4.36 -8.42 -8.07
C THR A 26 -5.87 -8.39 -8.23
N LYS A 27 -6.63 -7.96 -7.21
CA LYS A 27 -8.10 -7.87 -7.28
C LYS A 27 -8.55 -7.00 -8.45
N ARG A 28 -7.94 -5.81 -8.60
CA ARG A 28 -8.28 -4.89 -9.70
C ARG A 28 -7.88 -5.43 -11.06
N THR A 29 -6.75 -6.11 -11.15
CA THR A 29 -6.30 -6.74 -12.40
C THR A 29 -7.25 -7.85 -12.83
N LEU A 30 -7.80 -8.60 -11.88
CA LEU A 30 -8.80 -9.63 -12.16
C LEU A 30 -10.16 -9.04 -12.58
N THR A 31 -10.62 -7.94 -11.95
CA THR A 31 -11.96 -7.38 -12.23
C THR A 31 -11.99 -6.38 -13.39
N GLY A 32 -10.97 -5.54 -13.55
CA GLY A 32 -10.87 -4.48 -14.57
C GLY A 32 -9.83 -4.73 -15.66
N GLY A 33 -9.14 -5.88 -15.61
CA GLY A 33 -8.11 -6.27 -16.57
C GLY A 33 -6.74 -5.64 -16.32
N LYS A 34 -5.76 -6.02 -17.14
CA LYS A 34 -4.34 -5.66 -16.99
C LYS A 34 -4.08 -4.14 -16.97
N ARG A 35 -4.83 -3.38 -17.76
CA ARG A 35 -4.65 -1.93 -17.89
C ARG A 35 -5.04 -1.17 -16.62
N ASP A 36 -6.06 -1.63 -15.90
CA ASP A 36 -6.50 -0.99 -14.66
C ASP A 36 -5.59 -1.36 -13.48
N GLY A 37 -5.06 -2.59 -13.47
CA GLY A 37 -4.00 -2.98 -12.54
C GLY A 37 -2.76 -2.09 -12.64
N ILE A 38 -2.29 -1.79 -13.87
CA ILE A 38 -1.12 -0.92 -14.10
C ILE A 38 -1.36 0.51 -13.59
N LYS A 39 -2.55 1.08 -13.81
CA LYS A 39 -2.87 2.43 -13.32
C LYS A 39 -2.85 2.50 -11.79
N ILE A 40 -3.40 1.48 -11.11
CA ILE A 40 -3.34 1.41 -9.65
C ILE A 40 -1.91 1.26 -9.16
N ALA A 41 -1.12 0.36 -9.77
CA ALA A 41 0.27 0.15 -9.39
C ALA A 41 1.10 1.44 -9.51
N LEU A 42 0.91 2.19 -10.61
CA LEU A 42 1.56 3.49 -10.81
C LEU A 42 1.13 4.50 -9.75
N GLY A 43 -0.17 4.62 -9.47
CA GLY A 43 -0.67 5.53 -8.44
C GLY A 43 -0.12 5.24 -7.05
N ILE A 44 -0.14 3.97 -6.62
CA ILE A 44 0.41 3.53 -5.33
C ILE A 44 1.91 3.84 -5.27
N THR A 45 2.66 3.46 -6.30
CA THR A 45 4.12 3.64 -6.34
C THR A 45 4.50 5.12 -6.31
N SER A 46 3.86 5.97 -7.11
CA SER A 46 4.11 7.41 -7.13
C SER A 46 3.76 8.07 -5.78
N GLY A 47 2.63 7.68 -5.18
CA GLY A 47 2.24 8.19 -3.86
C GLY A 47 3.22 7.78 -2.76
N VAL A 48 3.60 6.50 -2.72
CA VAL A 48 4.59 5.98 -1.77
C VAL A 48 5.95 6.64 -1.95
N LEU A 49 6.38 6.91 -3.19
CA LEU A 49 7.64 7.62 -3.47
C LEU A 49 7.65 9.02 -2.87
N ILE A 50 6.60 9.80 -3.11
CA ILE A 50 6.49 11.17 -2.59
C ILE A 50 6.45 11.15 -1.05
N HIS A 51 5.61 10.28 -0.47
CA HIS A 51 5.48 10.17 0.98
C HIS A 51 6.77 9.72 1.66
N THR A 52 7.42 8.68 1.13
CA THR A 52 8.67 8.13 1.68
C THR A 52 9.81 9.13 1.54
N THR A 53 9.89 9.86 0.43
CA THR A 53 10.91 10.91 0.25
C THR A 53 10.68 12.06 1.21
N ALA A 54 9.44 12.53 1.36
CA ALA A 54 9.09 13.57 2.32
C ALA A 54 9.40 13.13 3.76
N ALA A 55 9.07 11.89 4.12
CA ALA A 55 9.38 11.32 5.43
C ALA A 55 10.89 11.17 5.65
N ALA A 56 11.64 10.70 4.66
CA ALA A 56 13.10 10.54 4.75
C ALA A 56 13.80 11.89 4.93
N LEU A 57 13.41 12.90 4.15
CA LEU A 57 13.93 14.26 4.27
C LEU A 57 13.56 14.89 5.61
N GLY A 58 12.28 14.79 6.02
CA GLY A 58 11.80 15.31 7.30
C GLY A 58 12.46 14.63 8.51
N LEU A 59 12.60 13.31 8.47
CA LEU A 59 13.25 12.54 9.53
C LEU A 59 14.75 12.86 9.60
N SER A 60 15.41 13.05 8.45
CA SER A 60 16.83 13.45 8.40
C SER A 60 17.08 14.81 9.06
N LEU A 61 16.16 15.76 8.89
CA LEU A 61 16.23 17.07 9.57
C LEU A 61 16.05 16.94 11.09
N ILE A 62 15.14 16.07 11.55
CA ILE A 62 14.93 15.79 12.97
C ILE A 62 16.16 15.12 13.59
N LEU A 63 16.73 14.14 12.89
CA LEU A 63 17.96 13.44 13.26
C LEU A 63 19.13 14.40 13.48
N MET A 64 19.32 15.37 12.58
CA MET A 64 20.37 16.39 12.71
C MET A 64 20.15 17.34 13.90
N LYS A 65 18.89 17.59 14.29
CA LYS A 65 18.56 18.57 15.33
C LYS A 65 18.55 17.99 16.74
N SER A 66 18.20 16.72 16.93
CA SER A 66 18.08 16.13 18.27
C SER A 66 18.14 14.60 18.27
N ALA A 67 19.07 14.06 19.06
CA ALA A 67 19.18 12.61 19.31
C ALA A 67 17.97 12.05 20.08
N LEU A 68 17.37 12.82 20.99
CA LEU A 68 16.21 12.41 21.77
C LEU A 68 14.96 12.20 20.89
N ALA A 69 14.75 13.08 19.91
CA ALA A 69 13.61 12.97 19.01
C ALA A 69 13.67 11.69 18.15
N PHE A 70 14.86 11.33 17.68
CA PHE A 70 15.06 10.06 16.98
C PHE A 70 14.76 8.86 17.85
N GLU A 71 15.16 8.89 19.13
CA GLU A 71 14.93 7.79 20.06
C GLU A 71 13.43 7.55 20.30
N VAL A 72 12.65 8.62 20.49
CA VAL A 72 11.19 8.56 20.61
C VAL A 72 10.56 7.94 19.37
N ILE A 73 10.95 8.39 18.18
CA ILE A 73 10.44 7.86 16.90
C ILE A 73 10.80 6.38 16.74
N ARG A 74 12.02 5.98 17.13
CA ARG A 74 12.46 4.58 17.09
C ARG A 74 11.58 3.69 17.95
N TYR A 75 11.33 4.08 19.21
CA TYR A 75 10.45 3.32 20.10
C TYR A 75 9.00 3.34 19.64
N ALA A 76 8.49 4.47 19.16
CA ALA A 76 7.14 4.57 18.60
C ALA A 76 6.95 3.65 17.39
N GLY A 77 7.94 3.59 16.48
CA GLY A 77 7.95 2.68 15.33
C GLY A 77 7.94 1.21 15.75
N ALA A 78 8.73 0.84 16.76
CA ALA A 78 8.74 -0.52 17.31
C ALA A 78 7.37 -0.92 17.90
N ILE A 79 6.76 -0.03 18.70
CA ILE A 79 5.42 -0.26 19.27
C ILE A 79 4.38 -0.38 18.16
N TYR A 80 4.45 0.49 17.15
CA TYR A 80 3.52 0.46 16.01
C TYR A 80 3.60 -0.85 15.23
N LEU A 81 4.80 -1.37 14.98
CA LEU A 81 4.99 -2.65 14.29
C LEU A 81 4.47 -3.83 15.12
N ILE A 82 4.70 -3.83 16.44
CA ILE A 82 4.13 -4.85 17.34
C ILE A 82 2.60 -4.80 17.29
N TYR A 83 2.02 -3.61 17.35
CA TYR A 83 0.56 -3.42 17.26
C TYR A 83 -0.01 -3.92 15.94
N MET A 84 0.60 -3.54 14.80
CA MET A 84 0.15 -3.99 13.48
C MET A 84 0.33 -5.50 13.28
N GLY A 85 1.43 -6.07 13.78
CA GLY A 85 1.66 -7.51 13.80
C GLY A 85 0.58 -8.24 14.59
N ALA A 86 0.33 -7.82 15.83
CA ALA A 86 -0.71 -8.40 16.68
C ALA A 86 -2.11 -8.25 16.06
N LEU A 87 -2.41 -7.08 15.50
CA LEU A 87 -3.68 -6.82 14.82
C LEU A 87 -3.88 -7.73 13.60
N SER A 88 -2.82 -8.02 12.85
CA SER A 88 -2.85 -8.94 11.71
C SER A 88 -3.17 -10.38 12.13
N PHE A 89 -2.61 -10.84 13.26
CA PHE A 89 -2.95 -12.14 13.84
C PHE A 89 -4.42 -12.23 14.26
N ILE A 90 -5.01 -11.14 14.74
CA ILE A 90 -6.39 -11.09 15.26
C ILE A 90 -7.43 -10.87 14.15
N LYS A 91 -7.14 -10.07 13.11
CA LYS A 91 -8.12 -9.64 12.09
C LYS A 91 -8.12 -10.45 10.78
N ARG A 92 -7.69 -11.72 10.80
CA ARG A 92 -7.43 -12.57 9.62
C ARG A 92 -8.67 -12.98 8.77
N GLY A 93 -9.70 -12.14 8.62
CA GLY A 93 -10.96 -12.57 8.00
C GLY A 93 -11.84 -11.56 7.24
N LYS A 94 -11.49 -10.28 7.07
CA LYS A 94 -12.38 -9.33 6.34
C LYS A 94 -11.63 -8.28 5.52
N GLN A 95 -11.25 -8.60 4.28
CA GLN A 95 -10.82 -7.60 3.29
C GLN A 95 -11.29 -7.94 1.86
N THR A 96 -12.60 -8.15 1.67
CA THR A 96 -13.11 -8.53 0.35
C THR A 96 -14.33 -7.74 -0.15
N THR A 97 -14.66 -6.57 0.41
CA THR A 97 -15.99 -5.99 0.10
C THR A 97 -16.14 -4.46 0.06
N LYS A 98 -15.06 -3.67 0.08
CA LYS A 98 -15.18 -2.19 -0.02
C LYS A 98 -14.86 -1.59 -1.38
N ASP A 99 -14.17 -2.33 -2.26
CA ASP A 99 -13.61 -1.77 -3.50
C ASP A 99 -14.57 -1.82 -4.71
N ASP A 100 -15.64 -2.63 -4.63
CA ASP A 100 -16.63 -2.78 -5.71
C ASP A 100 -17.57 -1.57 -5.83
N HIS A 101 -17.73 -0.81 -4.74
CA HIS A 101 -18.58 0.39 -4.73
C HIS A 101 -17.86 1.61 -5.31
N ASP A 102 -16.54 1.76 -5.07
CA ASP A 102 -15.74 2.88 -5.61
C ASP A 102 -15.41 2.71 -7.10
N LEU A 103 -15.26 1.46 -7.54
CA LEU A 103 -15.12 1.09 -8.96
C LEU A 103 -16.28 1.57 -9.83
N ASN A 104 -17.50 1.41 -9.33
CA ASN A 104 -18.71 1.77 -10.04
C ASN A 104 -18.88 3.30 -10.11
N ILE A 105 -18.56 4.01 -9.01
CA ILE A 105 -18.66 5.47 -8.91
C ILE A 105 -17.71 6.16 -9.90
N VAL A 106 -16.44 5.73 -10.02
CA VAL A 106 -15.47 6.36 -10.93
C VAL A 106 -15.81 6.08 -12.40
N ASN A 107 -16.28 4.88 -12.74
CA ASN A 107 -16.68 4.55 -14.11
C ASN A 107 -17.94 5.34 -14.52
N THR A 108 -18.95 5.42 -13.65
CA THR A 108 -20.15 6.22 -13.88
C THR A 108 -19.81 7.71 -14.04
N LYS A 109 -18.92 8.25 -13.21
CA LYS A 109 -18.57 9.68 -13.26
C LYS A 109 -17.75 10.04 -14.51
N LYS A 110 -16.87 9.13 -14.95
CA LYS A 110 -16.12 9.29 -16.21
C LYS A 110 -17.06 9.19 -17.42
N SER A 111 -18.00 8.25 -17.42
CA SER A 111 -19.00 8.14 -18.48
C SER A 111 -19.91 9.36 -18.54
N ALA A 112 -20.41 9.85 -17.39
CA ALA A 112 -21.24 11.05 -17.32
C ALA A 112 -20.49 12.30 -17.79
N PHE A 113 -19.25 12.50 -17.32
CA PHE A 113 -18.43 13.64 -17.73
C PHE A 113 -18.11 13.63 -19.24
N PHE A 114 -17.77 12.46 -19.81
CA PHE A 114 -17.56 12.35 -21.24
C PHE A 114 -18.85 12.53 -22.05
N LYS A 115 -20.00 12.17 -21.48
CA LYS A 115 -21.30 12.38 -22.11
C LYS A 115 -21.67 13.87 -22.11
N ASP A 116 -21.47 14.55 -20.98
CA ASP A 116 -21.72 16.00 -20.86
C ASP A 116 -20.77 16.83 -21.74
N LEU A 117 -19.51 16.41 -21.87
CA LEU A 117 -18.51 17.12 -22.70
C LEU A 117 -18.78 16.97 -24.21
N PHE A 118 -19.48 15.92 -24.63
CA PHE A 118 -19.75 15.63 -26.06
C PHE A 118 -21.18 15.96 -26.49
N GLN A 119 -22.00 16.50 -25.59
CA GLN A 119 -23.43 16.70 -25.79
C GLN A 119 -23.87 18.17 -25.60
N ILE A 120 -22.91 19.10 -25.55
CA ILE A 120 -23.17 20.54 -25.72
C ILE A 120 -22.96 20.85 -27.22
N PRO A 121 -23.98 21.35 -27.94
CA PRO A 121 -23.93 21.59 -29.38
C PRO A 121 -22.90 22.67 -29.78
#